data_AF-A0A1S0UIV9-F1
#
_entry.id   AF-A0A1S0UIV9-F1
#
_cell.length_a   1.000
_cell.length_b   1.000
_cell.length_c   1.000
_cell.angle_alpha   90.00
_cell.angle_beta   90.00
_cell.angle_gamma   90.00
#
_symmetry.space_group_name_H-M   'P 1'
#
loop_
_entity.id
_entity.type
_entity.pdbx_description
1 polymer ?
#
loop_
_entity_poly.entity_id
_entity_poly.type
_entity_poly.pdbx_seq_one_letter_code
_entity_poly.pdbx_strand_id
1 'polypeptide(L)'
;MYMSSDAIDAYSIATLAGAPYAQLLSQSLFTWPLIFVLFTLPAANLLINLGYVSGAGPVLTFARIAPIASGIGWALTWLAGERLFIRSLTAAQNLIYLFASIRKRLDWAIDCDHSYNDQFCIELLRMNVSHGKNATSTG
;
A
#
# COMPACT_ATOMS: atom_id res chain seq x y z
N MET A 1 19.08 -0.30 -26.50
CA MET A 1 18.56 -1.29 -25.53
C MET A 1 17.05 -1.06 -25.46
N TYR A 2 16.26 -1.71 -26.31
CA TYR A 2 14.80 -1.57 -26.32
C TYR A 2 14.25 -2.54 -25.26
N MET A 3 13.80 -2.03 -24.11
CA MET A 3 12.99 -2.81 -23.19
C MET A 3 11.53 -2.79 -23.66
N SER A 4 10.85 -3.94 -23.62
CA SER A 4 9.42 -4.03 -23.93
C SER A 4 8.59 -3.31 -22.87
N SER A 5 7.44 -2.74 -23.27
CA SER A 5 6.54 -2.03 -22.35
C SER A 5 6.14 -2.90 -21.15
N ASP A 6 5.92 -4.20 -21.39
CA ASP A 6 5.56 -5.16 -20.34
C ASP A 6 6.67 -5.34 -19.28
N ALA A 7 7.93 -5.21 -19.68
CA ALA A 7 9.05 -5.25 -18.75
C ALA A 7 9.06 -4.01 -17.86
N ILE A 8 8.82 -2.82 -18.44
CA ILE A 8 8.80 -1.54 -17.71
C ILE A 8 7.70 -1.52 -16.65
N ASP A 9 6.52 -2.05 -16.98
CA ASP A 9 5.41 -2.17 -16.03
C ASP A 9 5.74 -3.15 -14.90
N ALA A 10 6.37 -4.29 -15.20
CA ALA A 10 6.82 -5.23 -14.19
C ALA A 10 7.86 -4.62 -13.24
N TYR A 11 8.83 -3.84 -13.76
CA TYR A 11 9.81 -3.13 -12.93
C TYR A 11 9.16 -2.04 -12.06
N SER A 12 8.15 -1.34 -12.59
CA SER A 12 7.43 -0.29 -11.85
C SER A 12 6.62 -0.88 -10.70
N ILE A 13 5.94 -2.01 -10.92
CA ILE A 13 5.18 -2.69 -9.85
C ILE A 13 6.12 -3.28 -8.81
N ALA A 14 7.25 -3.86 -9.23
CA ALA A 14 8.24 -4.42 -8.32
C ALA A 14 8.88 -3.35 -7.40
N THR A 15 9.20 -2.18 -7.96
CA THR A 15 9.74 -1.04 -7.19
C THR A 15 8.70 -0.44 -6.25
N LEU A 16 7.44 -0.29 -6.70
CA LEU A 16 6.34 0.18 -5.85
C LEU A 16 6.03 -0.82 -4.71
N ALA A 17 6.20 -2.12 -4.94
CA ALA A 17 6.05 -3.14 -3.91
C ALA A 17 7.22 -3.16 -2.91
N GLY A 18 8.42 -2.75 -3.32
CA GLY A 18 9.62 -2.64 -2.48
C GLY A 18 9.70 -1.35 -1.65
N ALA A 19 9.02 -0.28 -2.07
CA ALA A 19 9.03 1.02 -1.39
C ALA A 19 8.72 0.98 0.13
N PRO A 20 7.73 0.24 0.65
CA PRO A 20 7.48 0.19 2.09
C PRO A 20 8.59 -0.54 2.87
N TYR A 21 9.30 -1.50 2.24
CA TYR A 21 10.44 -2.18 2.88
C TYR A 21 11.66 -1.26 2.98
N ALA A 22 11.81 -0.29 2.07
CA ALA A 22 12.85 0.73 2.15
C ALA A 22 12.68 1.64 3.37
N GLN A 23 11.43 1.98 3.73
CA GLN A 23 11.16 2.85 4.87
C GLN A 23 11.45 2.16 6.22
N LEU A 24 11.18 0.85 6.33
CA LEU A 24 11.43 0.07 7.55
C LEU A 24 12.93 -0.22 7.78
N LEU A 25 13.72 -0.32 6.71
CA LEU A 25 15.17 -0.56 6.79
C LEU A 25 16.02 0.74 6.78
N SER A 26 15.38 1.91 6.63
CA SER A 26 16.05 3.21 6.53
C SER A 26 16.79 3.66 7.81
N GLN A 27 16.72 2.89 8.90
CA GLN A 27 17.47 3.19 10.13
C GLN A 27 18.99 2.96 9.98
N SER A 28 19.45 2.32 8.89
CA SER A 28 20.87 2.25 8.54
C SER A 28 21.14 2.87 7.17
N LEU A 29 21.73 4.08 7.15
CA LEU A 29 22.07 4.83 5.93
C LEU A 29 23.01 4.09 4.97
N PHE A 30 23.88 3.21 5.48
CA PHE A 30 24.89 2.52 4.67
C PHE A 30 24.56 1.06 4.38
N THR A 31 23.95 0.35 5.33
CA THR A 31 23.67 -1.08 5.16
C THR A 31 22.56 -1.32 4.14
N TRP A 32 21.53 -0.47 4.13
CA TRP A 32 20.39 -0.62 3.22
C TRP A 32 20.76 -0.55 1.73
N PRO A 33 21.44 0.50 1.23
CA PRO A 33 21.79 0.57 -0.19
C PRO A 33 22.76 -0.55 -0.59
N LEU A 34 23.66 -0.95 0.31
CA LEU A 34 24.59 -2.05 0.07
C LEU A 34 23.86 -3.38 -0.13
N ILE A 35 22.95 -3.76 0.77
CA ILE A 35 22.16 -4.99 0.64
C ILE A 35 21.27 -4.95 -0.61
N PHE A 36 20.66 -3.79 -0.88
CA PHE A 36 19.80 -3.62 -2.03
C PHE A 36 20.54 -3.87 -3.34
N VAL A 37 21.74 -3.29 -3.50
CA VAL A 37 22.54 -3.45 -4.72
C VAL A 37 23.16 -4.84 -4.84
N LEU A 38 23.64 -5.44 -3.75
CA LEU A 38 24.31 -6.74 -3.78
C LEU A 38 23.36 -7.94 -3.86
N PHE A 39 22.18 -7.86 -3.24
CA PHE A 39 21.28 -9.02 -3.12
C PHE A 39 19.93 -8.78 -3.78
N THR A 40 19.27 -7.66 -3.49
CA THR A 40 17.90 -7.43 -3.97
C THR A 40 17.84 -7.19 -5.47
N LEU A 41 18.74 -6.35 -6.03
CA LEU A 41 18.77 -6.06 -7.45
C LEU A 41 19.09 -7.31 -8.30
N PRO A 42 20.15 -8.11 -8.00
CA PRO A 42 20.41 -9.33 -8.75
C PRO A 42 19.28 -10.36 -8.62
N ALA A 43 18.70 -10.52 -7.43
CA ALA A 43 17.59 -11.45 -7.22
C ALA A 43 16.33 -11.04 -8.01
N ALA A 44 15.99 -9.75 -8.02
CA ALA A 44 14.88 -9.22 -8.81
C ALA A 44 15.13 -9.37 -10.31
N ASN A 45 16.36 -9.07 -10.77
CA ASN A 45 16.74 -9.23 -12.17
C ASN A 45 16.64 -10.70 -12.61
N LEU A 46 17.13 -11.63 -11.80
CA LEU A 46 16.99 -13.06 -12.04
C LEU A 46 15.52 -13.48 -12.13
N LEU A 47 14.69 -13.05 -11.18
CA LEU A 47 13.27 -13.43 -11.14
C LEU A 47 12.51 -12.92 -12.38
N ILE A 48 12.77 -11.68 -12.81
CA ILE A 48 12.14 -11.09 -14.00
C ILE A 48 12.59 -11.81 -15.28
N ASN A 49 13.90 -12.02 -15.45
CA ASN A 49 14.41 -12.75 -16.62
C ASN A 49 13.93 -14.21 -16.64
N LEU A 50 13.82 -14.86 -15.47
CA LEU A 50 13.27 -16.21 -15.36
C LEU A 50 11.80 -16.26 -15.77
N GLY A 51 11.01 -15.27 -15.35
CA GLY A 51 9.62 -15.12 -15.77
C GLY A 51 9.50 -14.90 -17.28
N TYR A 52 10.33 -14.02 -17.84
CA TYR A 52 10.36 -13.72 -19.28
C TYR A 52 10.71 -14.96 -20.11
N VAL A 53 11.76 -15.70 -19.73
CA VAL A 53 12.21 -16.91 -20.45
C VAL A 53 11.20 -18.05 -20.31
N SER A 54 10.58 -18.20 -19.14
CA SER A 54 9.66 -19.31 -18.90
C SER A 54 8.29 -19.12 -19.56
N GLY A 55 7.86 -17.86 -19.76
CA GLY A 55 6.56 -17.52 -20.38
C GLY A 55 5.35 -18.13 -19.68
N ALA A 56 5.51 -18.54 -18.41
CA ALA A 56 4.52 -19.31 -17.67
C ALA A 56 4.39 -18.80 -16.23
N GLY A 57 3.30 -19.17 -15.57
CA GLY A 57 3.09 -18.83 -14.16
C GLY A 57 4.08 -19.52 -13.22
N PRO A 58 4.30 -18.97 -12.01
CA PRO A 58 5.35 -19.40 -11.08
C PRO A 58 5.34 -20.91 -10.77
N VAL A 59 4.17 -21.52 -10.56
CA VAL A 59 4.06 -22.99 -10.33
C VAL A 59 4.70 -23.80 -11.45
N LEU A 60 4.39 -23.47 -12.72
CA LEU A 60 4.91 -24.19 -13.87
C LEU A 60 6.39 -23.87 -14.12
N THR A 61 6.83 -22.63 -13.86
CA THR A 61 8.25 -22.25 -13.99
C THR A 61 9.14 -23.04 -13.02
N PHE A 62 8.77 -23.12 -11.74
CA PHE A 62 9.56 -23.85 -10.75
C PHE A 62 9.48 -25.36 -10.94
N ALA A 63 8.33 -25.90 -11.37
CA ALA A 63 8.21 -27.32 -11.70
C ALA A 63 9.11 -27.75 -12.87
N ARG A 64 9.34 -26.87 -13.86
CA ARG A 64 10.25 -27.12 -14.99
C ARG A 64 11.74 -27.11 -14.60
N ILE A 65 12.12 -26.36 -13.57
CA ILE A 65 13.49 -26.33 -13.06
C ILE A 65 13.77 -27.58 -12.22
N ALA A 66 12.91 -27.83 -11.23
CA ALA A 66 12.99 -29.03 -10.40
C ALA A 66 11.59 -29.37 -9.86
N PRO A 67 11.11 -30.63 -10.00
CA PRO A 67 9.75 -30.99 -9.59
C PRO A 67 9.49 -30.79 -8.09
N ILE A 68 10.53 -30.95 -7.25
CA ILE A 68 10.45 -30.69 -5.80
C ILE A 68 10.28 -29.19 -5.47
N ALA A 69 10.71 -28.29 -6.36
CA ALA A 69 10.60 -26.85 -6.17
C ALA A 69 9.20 -26.31 -6.53
N SER A 70 8.29 -27.15 -7.05
CA SER A 70 6.91 -26.76 -7.37
C SER A 70 6.16 -26.14 -6.18
N GLY A 71 6.47 -26.56 -4.95
CA GLY A 71 5.92 -25.98 -3.72
C GLY A 71 6.24 -24.48 -3.55
N ILE A 72 7.40 -24.02 -4.03
CA ILE A 72 7.78 -22.60 -4.00
C ILE A 72 6.85 -21.79 -4.90
N GLY A 73 6.51 -22.32 -6.09
CA GLY A 73 5.58 -21.68 -6.99
C GLY A 73 4.19 -21.49 -6.36
N TRP A 74 3.70 -22.49 -5.62
CA TRP A 74 2.42 -22.40 -4.89
C TRP A 74 2.47 -21.37 -3.76
N ALA A 75 3.54 -21.35 -2.97
CA ALA A 75 3.74 -20.36 -1.92
C ALA A 75 3.76 -18.93 -2.48
N LEU A 76 4.43 -18.71 -3.61
CA LEU A 76 4.47 -17.43 -4.30
C LEU A 76 3.08 -17.00 -4.81
N THR A 77 2.30 -17.92 -5.39
CA THR A 77 0.93 -17.60 -5.83
C THR A 77 0.03 -17.22 -4.66
N TRP A 78 0.14 -17.93 -3.53
CA TRP A 78 -0.65 -17.63 -2.34
C TRP A 78 -0.29 -16.25 -1.78
N LEU A 79 1.00 -15.98 -1.61
CA LEU A 79 1.50 -14.71 -1.12
C LEU A 79 1.06 -13.55 -2.03
N ALA A 80 1.13 -13.72 -3.35
CA ALA A 80 0.65 -12.72 -4.30
C ALA A 80 -0.86 -12.48 -4.17
N GLY A 81 -1.65 -13.55 -4.01
CA GLY A 81 -3.10 -13.47 -3.81
C GLY A 81 -3.49 -12.70 -2.54
N GLU A 82 -2.85 -13.01 -1.41
CA GLU A 82 -3.08 -12.32 -0.14
C GLU A 82 -2.76 -10.81 -0.25
N ARG A 83 -1.61 -10.48 -0.85
CA ARG A 83 -1.21 -9.08 -1.04
C ARG A 83 -2.14 -8.34 -1.99
N LEU A 84 -2.60 -8.99 -3.05
CA LEU A 84 -3.52 -8.40 -4.01
C LEU A 84 -4.87 -8.12 -3.36
N PHE A 85 -5.39 -9.04 -2.53
CA PHE A 85 -6.63 -8.85 -1.79
C PHE A 85 -6.56 -7.65 -0.86
N ILE A 86 -5.55 -7.57 0.01
CA ILE A 86 -5.42 -6.44 0.94
C ILE A 86 -5.30 -5.11 0.18
N ARG A 87 -4.48 -5.07 -0.88
CA ARG A 87 -4.28 -3.85 -1.68
C ARG A 87 -5.53 -3.44 -2.45
N SER A 88 -6.33 -4.38 -2.96
CA SER A 88 -7.56 -4.06 -3.66
C SER A 88 -8.62 -3.47 -2.72
N LEU A 89 -8.72 -3.98 -1.48
CA LEU A 89 -9.57 -3.38 -0.46
C LEU A 89 -9.14 -1.94 -0.13
N THR A 90 -7.84 -1.70 0.10
CA THR A 90 -7.34 -0.35 0.34
C THR A 90 -7.56 0.59 -0.85
N ALA A 91 -7.36 0.10 -2.08
CA ALA A 91 -7.62 0.88 -3.29
C ALA A 91 -9.10 1.25 -3.44
N ALA A 92 -10.01 0.33 -3.15
CA ALA A 92 -11.45 0.59 -3.16
C ALA A 92 -11.84 1.65 -2.12
N GLN A 93 -11.30 1.58 -0.90
CA GLN A 93 -11.52 2.58 0.12
C GLN A 93 -11.02 3.97 -0.31
N ASN A 94 -9.82 4.04 -0.88
CA ASN A 94 -9.25 5.29 -1.38
C ASN A 94 -10.09 5.90 -2.52
N LEU A 95 -10.64 5.06 -3.40
CA LEU A 95 -11.50 5.48 -4.49
C LEU A 95 -12.83 6.05 -3.97
N ILE A 96 -13.42 5.45 -2.93
CA ILE A 96 -14.62 6.01 -2.27
C ILE A 96 -14.32 7.40 -1.72
N TYR A 97 -13.19 7.57 -1.02
CA TYR A 97 -12.78 8.89 -0.49
C TYR A 97 -12.49 9.90 -1.60
N LEU A 98 -11.92 9.46 -2.73
CA LEU A 98 -11.68 10.31 -3.89
C LEU A 98 -13.00 10.89 -4.42
N PHE A 99 -14.01 10.05 -4.63
CA PHE A 99 -15.34 10.50 -5.08
C PHE A 99 -16.05 11.35 -4.02
N ALA A 100 -15.93 11.01 -2.74
CA ALA A 100 -16.46 11.81 -1.66
C ALA A 100 -15.83 13.22 -1.59
N SER A 101 -14.56 13.36 -2.00
CA SER A 101 -13.79 14.61 -1.99
C SER A 101 -14.11 15.55 -3.16
N ILE A 102 -14.84 15.10 -4.19
CA ILE A 102 -15.26 15.98 -5.30
C ILE A 102 -16.19 17.10 -4.80
N ARG A 103 -16.83 16.92 -3.64
CA ARG A 103 -17.69 17.93 -3.01
C ARG A 103 -16.86 19.04 -2.34
N LYS A 104 -17.34 20.28 -2.44
CA LYS A 104 -16.69 21.48 -1.85
C LYS A 104 -16.66 21.48 -0.31
N ARG A 105 -17.56 20.74 0.34
CA ARG A 105 -17.55 20.48 1.78
C ARG A 105 -17.44 18.98 2.00
N LEU A 106 -16.51 18.59 2.87
CA LEU A 106 -16.30 17.21 3.29
C LEU A 106 -17.09 16.95 4.56
N ASP A 107 -18.34 16.50 4.38
CA ASP A 107 -19.27 16.28 5.48
C ASP A 107 -18.72 15.23 6.48
N TRP A 108 -17.97 14.22 6.01
CA TRP A 108 -17.34 13.18 6.84
C TRP A 108 -16.16 13.66 7.69
N ALA A 109 -15.57 14.82 7.37
CA ALA A 109 -14.40 15.36 8.06
C ALA A 109 -14.75 16.50 9.02
N ILE A 110 -15.89 17.16 8.83
CA ILE A 110 -16.22 18.41 9.50
C ILE A 110 -17.41 18.25 10.44
N ASP A 111 -18.45 17.52 10.02
CA ASP A 111 -19.75 17.52 10.70
C ASP A 111 -20.01 16.18 11.40
N CYS A 112 -20.41 16.26 12.67
CA CYS A 112 -20.75 15.08 13.46
C CYS A 112 -22.21 14.62 13.32
N ASP A 113 -23.04 15.37 12.57
CA ASP A 113 -24.47 15.11 12.39
C ASP A 113 -24.75 14.08 11.28
N HIS A 114 -24.23 12.86 11.45
CA HIS A 114 -24.47 11.75 10.53
C HIS A 114 -24.86 10.47 11.27
N SER A 115 -25.69 9.64 10.63
CA SER A 115 -26.17 8.36 11.18
C SER A 115 -25.05 7.35 11.54
N TYR A 116 -23.84 7.52 10.99
CA TYR A 116 -22.70 6.63 11.27
C TYR A 116 -21.82 7.13 12.43
N ASN A 117 -22.11 8.31 12.99
CA ASN A 117 -21.34 8.89 14.07
C ASN A 117 -21.89 8.45 15.43
N ASP A 118 -20.96 8.19 16.36
CA ASP A 118 -21.28 7.88 17.75
C ASP A 118 -21.31 9.15 18.61
N GLN A 119 -21.83 9.05 19.83
CA GLN A 119 -21.91 10.15 20.81
C GLN A 119 -20.56 10.79 21.16
N PHE A 120 -19.46 10.12 20.84
CA PHE A 120 -18.08 10.60 21.05
C PHE A 120 -17.51 11.40 19.88
N CYS A 121 -18.31 11.67 18.83
CA CYS A 121 -17.87 12.48 17.71
C CYS A 121 -17.64 13.94 18.14
N ILE A 122 -16.47 14.48 17.77
CA ILE A 122 -16.09 15.87 18.02
C ILE A 122 -15.90 16.63 16.71
N GLU A 123 -16.57 17.77 16.58
CA GLU A 123 -16.42 18.65 15.42
C GLU A 123 -15.09 19.41 15.52
N LEU A 124 -14.17 19.15 14.58
CA LEU A 124 -12.80 19.70 14.60
C LEU A 124 -12.76 21.22 14.38
N LEU A 125 -13.78 21.80 13.74
CA LEU A 125 -13.89 23.25 13.47
C LEU A 125 -14.76 24.00 14.48
N ARG A 126 -15.29 23.33 15.51
CA ARG A 126 -16.16 23.99 16.49
C ARG A 126 -15.34 24.95 17.34
N MET A 127 -15.58 26.25 17.18
CA MET A 127 -15.00 27.27 18.05
C MET A 127 -15.50 27.05 19.47
N ASN A 128 -14.59 26.75 20.41
CA ASN A 128 -14.90 26.69 21.84
C ASN A 128 -15.31 28.09 22.31
N VAL A 129 -16.61 28.39 22.27
CA VAL A 129 -17.16 29.49 23.06
C VAL A 129 -17.13 29.00 24.49
N SER A 130 -16.05 29.31 25.20
CA SER A 130 -16.06 29.27 26.66
C SER A 130 -17.22 30.18 27.08
N HIS A 131 -18.28 29.58 27.60
CA HIS A 131 -19.33 30.31 28.29
C HIS A 131 -18.67 30.89 29.54
N GLY A 132 -18.05 32.07 29.38
CA GLY A 132 -17.74 32.95 30.48
C GLY A 132 -19.07 33.28 31.13
N LYS A 133 -19.46 32.50 32.14
CA LYS A 133 -20.43 32.95 33.13
C LYS A 133 -19.79 34.19 33.76
N ASN A 134 -20.06 35.36 33.18
CA ASN A 134 -20.13 36.56 33.99
C ASN A 134 -21.31 36.33 34.93
N ALA A 135 -20.99 35.74 36.07
CA ALA A 135 -21.80 35.76 37.26
C ALA A 135 -21.89 37.22 37.71
N THR A 136 -22.76 38.01 37.09
CA THR A 136 -23.36 39.18 37.73
C THR A 136 -24.66 38.70 38.36
N SER A 137 -24.49 38.06 39.53
CA SER A 137 -25.54 37.95 40.53
C SER A 137 -25.78 39.32 41.15
N THR A 138 -27.05 39.74 41.16
CA THR A 138 -27.72 40.47 42.25
C THR A 138 -27.05 41.73 42.83
N GLY A 139 -27.70 42.86 42.61
CA GLY A 139 -27.51 44.15 43.28
C GLY A 139 -28.41 45.22 42.66
#